data_AF-A0A5K0X0I2-F1
#
_entry.id   AF-A0A5K0X0I2-F1
#
_cell.length_a   1.000
_cell.length_b   1.000
_cell.length_c   1.000
_cell.angle_alpha   90.00
_cell.angle_beta   90.00
_cell.angle_gamma   90.00
#
_symmetry.space_group_name_H-M   'P 1'
#
loop_
_entity.id
_entity.type
_entity.pdbx_description
1 polymer ?
#
loop_
_entity_poly.entity_id
_entity_poly.type
_entity_poly.pdbx_seq_one_letter_code
_entity_poly.pdbx_strand_id
1 'polypeptide(L)'
;EVTVDDVAKKRGMELRLLYNVAYGRTWFGRWGYSYGHGSFGVTETKYATAVEILGGFPLPSVLDDFRAVDNVDTIRRIVRTYQRLSDTTMLTVRDLLRFMLELRSRFPVQPSDKLDSDEHLQAPAVPPVTRKSHAEKRRNAAPVPKLLSFPTSRWSDKRLRYAADVIVDALLDGGGRMSRQAVRDAARLTIGDTGLLDFVLKSLNECIIGKRIIRRRVNSATRVLEYTVEEFSSSSGGAGGAGGGGALGTGIEREPDSAGEDSCGGGSVGQIGLEELTKDIIYFYKHVVENYWPAKLRSTTEAAVIQAAARAILDTKRFVKSWPFFDDDDSMLRFLCSVVPGTGAEAEELSRPLPPPEVVVVPLYATVGDLKREVEKALRDTYYIAREFVVVEVEVVEGKGGDVDNEEPLFGVAESGARMWVRGRGLDLGCGLRYEGGADNWVVDCSCGARDDDGERMIACDVCEVWQHTRCGGIGDGENTPVIFFCEACGSSLMPRGILPLMDPV
;
A
#
# COMPACT_ATOMS: atom_id res chain seq x y z
N GLU A 1 7.65 -5.85 18.35
CA GLU A 1 7.11 -4.53 17.96
C GLU A 1 6.05 -4.79 16.91
N VAL A 2 4.92 -4.11 17.00
CA VAL A 2 3.87 -4.19 15.97
C VAL A 2 3.96 -2.90 15.18
N THR A 3 4.21 -2.98 13.89
CA THR A 3 4.33 -1.78 13.05
C THR A 3 3.04 -1.54 12.29
N VAL A 4 2.65 -0.28 12.11
CA VAL A 4 1.61 0.12 11.18
C VAL A 4 2.26 0.98 10.11
N ASP A 5 2.16 0.49 8.90
CA ASP A 5 2.52 1.26 7.72
C ASP A 5 1.36 2.17 7.37
N ASP A 6 1.65 3.45 7.35
CA ASP A 6 0.74 4.43 6.79
C ASP A 6 0.78 4.33 5.26
N VAL A 7 0.06 3.34 4.72
CA VAL A 7 -0.13 3.07 3.28
C VAL A 7 -0.91 4.17 2.56
N ALA A 8 -1.32 5.23 3.28
CA ALA A 8 -1.82 6.42 2.62
C ALA A 8 -0.72 7.02 1.77
N LYS A 9 -0.87 6.82 0.46
CA LYS A 9 -0.06 7.46 -0.56
C LYS A 9 -0.07 8.96 -0.31
N LYS A 10 1.03 9.64 -0.68
CA LYS A 10 1.27 11.09 -0.53
C LYS A 10 0.13 12.02 -1.01
N ARG A 11 -0.92 11.48 -1.65
CA ARG A 11 -2.12 12.18 -2.15
C ARG A 11 -3.47 11.58 -1.68
N GLY A 12 -3.48 10.48 -0.92
CA GLY A 12 -4.69 9.80 -0.44
C GLY A 12 -5.13 10.22 0.97
N MET A 13 -4.21 10.75 1.78
CA MET A 13 -4.54 11.41 3.05
C MET A 13 -4.32 12.91 2.91
N GLU A 14 -5.39 13.62 2.52
CA GLU A 14 -5.37 15.07 2.31
C GLU A 14 -4.95 15.86 3.55
N LEU A 15 -4.83 15.24 4.74
CA LEU A 15 -4.61 15.91 6.03
C LEU A 15 -3.57 15.20 6.94
N ARG A 16 -2.54 14.55 6.38
CA ARG A 16 -1.55 13.75 7.14
C ARG A 16 -0.81 14.54 8.24
N LEU A 17 -0.54 15.82 8.00
CA LEU A 17 0.11 16.69 9.00
C LEU A 17 -0.84 17.13 10.11
N LEU A 18 -2.15 17.08 9.89
CA LEU A 18 -3.14 17.77 10.72
C LEU A 18 -3.09 17.29 12.16
N TYR A 19 -3.07 15.97 12.36
CA TYR A 19 -3.02 15.38 13.70
C TYR A 19 -1.70 15.65 14.40
N ASN A 20 -0.57 15.57 13.67
CA ASN A 20 0.74 15.88 14.21
C ASN A 20 0.81 17.31 14.74
N VAL A 21 0.33 18.26 13.96
CA VAL A 21 0.37 19.68 14.33
C VAL A 21 -0.62 19.99 15.47
N ALA A 22 -1.85 19.46 15.41
CA ALA A 22 -2.89 19.75 16.39
C ALA A 22 -2.73 19.01 17.74
N TYR A 23 -2.24 17.77 17.73
CA TYR A 23 -2.18 16.90 18.91
C TYR A 23 -0.77 16.46 19.29
N GLY A 24 0.26 16.85 18.52
CA GLY A 24 1.64 16.44 18.75
C GLY A 24 1.93 14.98 18.37
N ARG A 25 0.98 14.30 17.72
CA ARG A 25 1.07 12.88 17.35
C ARG A 25 0.24 12.59 16.11
N THR A 26 0.55 11.50 15.42
CA THR A 26 -0.28 11.05 14.29
C THR A 26 -1.67 10.63 14.76
N TRP A 27 -2.58 10.46 13.80
CA TRP A 27 -3.86 9.80 14.03
C TRP A 27 -3.67 8.43 14.70
N PHE A 28 -2.69 7.65 14.23
CA PHE A 28 -2.32 6.34 14.78
C PHE A 28 -1.89 6.39 16.25
N GLY A 29 -1.36 7.53 16.72
CA GLY A 29 -0.99 7.73 18.12
C GLY A 29 -2.15 7.55 19.10
N ARG A 30 -3.41 7.64 18.66
CA ARG A 30 -4.58 7.28 19.49
C ARG A 30 -4.62 5.80 19.89
N TRP A 31 -3.96 4.93 19.12
CA TRP A 31 -3.88 3.49 19.37
C TRP A 31 -2.51 3.05 19.93
N GLY A 32 -1.68 4.01 20.35
CA GLY A 32 -0.37 3.75 20.96
C GLY A 32 0.79 3.64 19.99
N TYR A 33 0.61 4.01 18.72
CA TYR A 33 1.69 4.06 17.75
C TYR A 33 2.54 5.34 17.91
N SER A 34 3.86 5.18 17.95
CA SER A 34 4.84 6.24 18.02
C SER A 34 5.77 6.22 16.81
N TYR A 35 6.70 7.17 16.74
CA TYR A 35 7.73 7.20 15.71
C TYR A 35 8.48 5.86 15.66
N GLY A 36 8.60 5.27 14.47
CA GLY A 36 9.46 4.11 14.22
C GLY A 36 10.69 4.49 13.40
N HIS A 37 10.46 4.87 12.15
CA HIS A 37 11.53 5.28 11.24
C HIS A 37 11.05 6.34 10.24
N GLY A 38 11.89 7.32 9.96
CA GLY A 38 11.66 8.34 8.95
C GLY A 38 12.43 8.07 7.66
N SER A 39 11.76 8.18 6.51
CA SER A 39 12.41 8.11 5.20
C SER A 39 13.36 9.30 5.02
N PHE A 40 14.31 9.19 4.10
CA PHE A 40 15.26 10.27 3.76
C PHE A 40 16.09 10.80 4.94
N GLY A 41 16.41 9.95 5.93
CA GLY A 41 17.27 10.31 7.06
C GLY A 41 16.60 11.24 8.09
N VAL A 42 15.27 11.25 8.13
CA VAL A 42 14.51 11.86 9.21
C VAL A 42 14.66 10.97 10.45
N THR A 43 15.25 11.54 11.50
CA THR A 43 15.42 10.89 12.81
C THR A 43 14.23 11.21 13.71
N GLU A 44 14.09 10.47 14.82
CA GLU A 44 13.06 10.76 15.84
C GLU A 44 13.16 12.20 16.34
N THR A 45 14.39 12.67 16.60
CA THR A 45 14.66 14.05 17.04
C THR A 45 14.24 15.08 16.01
N LYS A 46 14.54 14.86 14.72
CA LYS A 46 14.10 15.75 13.63
C LYS A 46 12.58 15.77 13.51
N TYR A 47 11.94 14.61 13.61
CA TYR A 47 10.49 14.48 13.57
C TYR A 47 9.83 15.22 14.75
N ALA A 48 10.26 14.96 15.98
CA ALA A 48 9.73 15.62 17.17
C ALA A 48 9.93 17.13 17.13
N THR A 49 11.12 17.59 16.69
CA THR A 49 11.40 19.01 16.51
C THR A 49 10.50 19.64 15.45
N ALA A 50 10.26 18.95 14.33
CA ALA A 50 9.37 19.43 13.28
C ALA A 50 7.91 19.56 13.75
N VAL A 51 7.43 18.61 14.57
CA VAL A 51 6.10 18.67 15.19
C VAL A 51 5.96 19.89 16.10
N GLU A 52 6.98 20.21 16.89
CA GLU A 52 6.98 21.40 17.74
C GLU A 52 7.13 22.71 16.96
N ILE A 53 7.96 22.74 15.91
CA ILE A 53 8.09 23.91 15.04
C ILE A 53 6.75 24.26 14.39
N LEU A 54 6.08 23.29 13.78
CA LEU A 54 4.80 23.55 13.09
C LEU A 54 3.67 23.81 14.06
N GLY A 55 3.57 23.01 15.14
CA GLY A 55 2.51 23.18 16.14
C GLY A 55 2.66 24.48 16.92
N GLY A 56 3.87 24.80 17.36
CA GLY A 56 4.20 25.97 18.16
C GLY A 56 4.31 27.26 17.36
N PHE A 57 4.14 27.24 16.03
CA PHE A 57 4.29 28.44 15.22
C PHE A 57 3.25 29.50 15.61
N PRO A 58 3.65 30.76 15.95
CA PRO A 58 2.73 31.77 16.44
C PRO A 58 1.75 32.25 15.36
N LEU A 59 0.46 32.30 15.69
CA LEU A 59 -0.57 32.85 14.80
C LEU A 59 -0.30 34.31 14.39
N PRO A 60 0.21 35.20 15.25
CA PRO A 60 0.60 36.55 14.82
C PRO A 60 1.66 36.54 13.71
N SER A 61 2.68 35.67 13.82
CA SER A 61 3.70 35.51 12.79
C SER A 61 3.09 35.00 11.48
N VAL A 62 2.22 33.97 11.54
CA VAL A 62 1.44 33.52 10.36
C VAL A 62 0.71 34.68 9.70
N LEU A 63 -0.03 35.48 10.48
CA LEU A 63 -0.80 36.59 9.93
C LEU A 63 0.08 37.66 9.29
N ASP A 64 1.27 37.91 9.85
CA ASP A 64 2.24 38.87 9.33
C ASP A 64 2.90 38.39 8.03
N ASP A 65 3.30 37.13 7.97
CA ASP A 65 3.87 36.51 6.76
C ASP A 65 2.87 36.49 5.60
N PHE A 66 1.60 36.22 5.91
CA PHE A 66 0.55 36.21 4.91
C PHE A 66 0.15 37.60 4.41
N ARG A 67 0.52 38.71 5.09
CA ARG A 67 0.22 40.08 4.60
C ARG A 67 0.76 40.36 3.20
N ALA A 68 1.83 39.68 2.83
CA ALA A 68 2.47 39.84 1.53
C ALA A 68 1.86 38.98 0.42
N VAL A 69 0.85 38.16 0.73
CA VAL A 69 0.18 37.22 -0.20
C VAL A 69 -1.27 37.66 -0.39
N ASP A 70 -1.80 37.57 -1.61
CA ASP A 70 -3.18 37.98 -1.99
C ASP A 70 -4.32 37.20 -1.26
N ASN A 71 -3.99 36.38 -0.26
CA ASN A 71 -4.91 35.53 0.51
C ASN A 71 -4.89 35.83 2.02
N VAL A 72 -4.32 36.96 2.44
CA VAL A 72 -4.25 37.34 3.85
C VAL A 72 -5.63 37.43 4.50
N ASP A 73 -6.65 37.89 3.75
CA ASP A 73 -7.98 38.13 4.30
C ASP A 73 -8.68 36.83 4.67
N THR A 74 -8.45 35.74 3.93
CA THR A 74 -9.02 34.42 4.24
C THR A 74 -8.41 33.84 5.51
N ILE A 75 -7.08 33.83 5.63
CA ILE A 75 -6.39 33.32 6.83
C ILE A 75 -6.75 34.17 8.05
N ARG A 76 -6.78 35.49 7.89
CA ARG A 76 -7.17 36.43 8.95
C ARG A 76 -8.62 36.23 9.39
N ARG A 77 -9.53 35.99 8.44
CA ARG A 77 -10.94 35.65 8.74
C ARG A 77 -11.00 34.37 9.57
N ILE A 78 -10.37 33.28 9.11
CA ILE A 78 -10.32 32.00 9.80
C ILE A 78 -9.83 32.19 11.25
N VAL A 79 -8.63 32.76 11.43
CA VAL A 79 -8.03 32.95 12.76
C VAL A 79 -8.94 33.74 13.69
N ARG A 80 -9.47 34.89 13.24
CA ARG A 80 -10.35 35.75 14.06
C ARG A 80 -11.68 35.09 14.38
N THR A 81 -12.26 34.37 13.43
CA THR A 81 -13.53 33.68 13.58
C THR A 81 -13.43 32.65 14.71
N TYR A 82 -12.43 31.78 14.67
CA TYR A 82 -12.26 30.76 15.71
C TYR A 82 -11.75 31.33 17.04
N GLN A 83 -10.92 32.39 17.03
CA GLN A 83 -10.52 33.11 18.25
C GLN A 83 -11.72 33.70 18.99
N ARG A 84 -12.72 34.20 18.26
CA ARG A 84 -13.96 34.74 18.86
C ARG A 84 -14.90 33.67 19.41
N LEU A 85 -14.82 32.45 18.89
CA LEU A 85 -15.62 31.31 19.35
C LEU A 85 -14.97 30.53 20.49
N SER A 86 -13.66 30.70 20.68
CA SER A 86 -12.93 30.07 21.77
C SER A 86 -13.02 30.91 23.04
N ASP A 87 -13.33 30.28 24.17
CA ASP A 87 -13.24 30.89 25.50
C ASP A 87 -11.77 30.98 26.00
N THR A 88 -10.83 30.40 25.26
CA THR A 88 -9.41 30.34 25.58
C THR A 88 -8.58 31.12 24.57
N THR A 89 -7.49 31.72 25.04
CA THR A 89 -6.54 32.42 24.17
C THR A 89 -5.79 31.43 23.29
N MET A 90 -6.05 31.48 21.97
CA MET A 90 -5.31 30.70 20.98
C MET A 90 -4.14 31.52 20.44
N LEU A 91 -2.91 31.05 20.68
CA LEU A 91 -1.68 31.77 20.33
C LEU A 91 -0.91 31.09 19.19
N THR A 92 -1.03 29.76 19.08
CA THR A 92 -0.25 28.95 18.15
C THR A 92 -1.13 28.26 17.10
N VAL A 93 -0.48 27.80 16.02
CA VAL A 93 -1.13 26.97 14.98
C VAL A 93 -1.77 25.72 15.59
N ARG A 94 -1.13 25.09 16.58
CA ARG A 94 -1.66 23.94 17.33
C ARG A 94 -2.97 24.27 18.03
N ASP A 95 -3.03 25.40 18.75
CA ASP A 95 -4.23 25.80 19.48
C ASP A 95 -5.43 25.95 18.55
N LEU A 96 -5.24 26.65 17.43
CA LEU A 96 -6.27 26.88 16.42
C LEU A 96 -6.78 25.57 15.82
N LEU A 97 -5.88 24.73 15.32
CA LEU A 97 -6.25 23.47 14.67
C LEU A 97 -6.93 22.51 15.65
N ARG A 98 -6.43 22.44 16.89
CA ARG A 98 -7.04 21.62 17.93
C ARG A 98 -8.46 22.08 18.24
N PHE A 99 -8.67 23.38 18.43
CA PHE A 99 -10.00 23.95 18.65
C PHE A 99 -10.94 23.66 17.47
N MET A 100 -10.49 23.87 16.23
CA MET A 100 -11.30 23.60 15.03
C MET A 100 -11.70 22.11 14.93
N LEU A 101 -10.80 21.18 15.28
CA LEU A 101 -11.09 19.75 15.28
C LEU A 101 -12.02 19.32 16.42
N GLU A 102 -11.83 19.89 17.61
CA GLU A 102 -12.74 19.67 18.74
C GLU A 102 -14.13 20.22 18.43
N LEU A 103 -14.23 21.41 17.82
CA LEU A 103 -15.49 21.98 17.35
C LEU A 103 -16.14 21.08 16.30
N ARG A 104 -15.37 20.55 15.35
CA ARG A 104 -15.86 19.61 14.32
C ARG A 104 -16.45 18.35 14.94
N SER A 105 -15.85 17.84 16.02
CA SER A 105 -16.33 16.63 16.70
C SER A 105 -17.68 16.81 17.42
N ARG A 106 -18.13 18.05 17.64
CA ARG A 106 -19.42 18.36 18.29
C ARG A 106 -20.60 18.32 17.33
N PHE A 107 -20.36 18.26 16.01
CA PHE A 107 -21.42 18.11 15.03
C PHE A 107 -21.85 16.64 14.95
N PRO A 108 -23.16 16.35 14.93
CA PRO A 108 -23.64 14.98 14.75
C PRO A 108 -23.21 14.44 13.38
N VAL A 109 -22.54 13.29 13.38
CA VAL A 109 -22.18 12.58 12.15
C VAL A 109 -23.48 12.06 11.51
N GLN A 110 -23.78 12.49 10.29
CA GLN A 110 -24.91 11.95 9.54
C GLN A 110 -24.58 10.50 9.12
N PRO A 111 -25.53 9.56 9.18
CA PRO A 111 -25.29 8.15 8.81
C PRO A 111 -24.79 7.95 7.36
N SER A 112 -24.93 8.95 6.49
CA SER A 112 -24.48 8.93 5.09
C SER A 112 -22.97 9.09 4.89
N ASP A 113 -22.21 9.47 5.92
CA ASP A 113 -20.73 9.58 5.83
C ASP A 113 -20.00 8.27 6.17
N LYS A 114 -20.74 7.16 6.32
CA LYS A 114 -20.15 5.82 6.33
C LYS A 114 -19.80 5.42 4.89
N LEU A 115 -18.59 5.79 4.49
CA LEU A 115 -17.78 5.19 3.43
C LEU A 115 -18.46 4.97 2.06
N ASP A 116 -18.22 5.92 1.14
CA ASP A 116 -18.11 5.67 -0.31
C ASP A 116 -16.85 4.84 -0.67
N SER A 117 -16.34 3.99 0.24
CA SER A 117 -15.21 3.10 -0.02
C SER A 117 -15.64 1.66 -0.32
N ASP A 118 -16.94 1.38 -0.45
CA ASP A 118 -17.46 0.03 -0.73
C ASP A 118 -17.86 -0.21 -2.20
N GLU A 119 -17.68 0.78 -3.10
CA GLU A 119 -18.15 0.66 -4.50
C GLU A 119 -17.11 0.20 -5.53
N HIS A 120 -16.01 -0.48 -5.14
CA HIS A 120 -15.10 -1.09 -6.14
C HIS A 120 -14.43 -2.42 -5.82
N LEU A 121 -14.95 -3.21 -4.86
CA LEU A 121 -14.53 -4.61 -4.68
C LEU A 121 -15.75 -5.54 -4.57
N GLN A 122 -16.67 -5.47 -5.53
CA GLN A 122 -17.54 -6.61 -5.80
C GLN A 122 -16.75 -7.64 -6.61
N ALA A 123 -16.32 -8.70 -5.93
CA ALA A 123 -15.88 -9.92 -6.59
C ALA A 123 -17.04 -10.49 -7.42
N PRO A 124 -16.83 -10.92 -8.67
CA PRO A 124 -17.88 -11.55 -9.45
C PRO A 124 -18.30 -12.87 -8.78
N ALA A 125 -19.58 -12.99 -8.45
CA ALA A 125 -20.16 -14.21 -7.91
C ALA A 125 -20.04 -15.35 -8.93
N VAL A 126 -19.29 -16.39 -8.59
CA VAL A 126 -19.23 -17.65 -9.35
C VAL A 126 -20.29 -18.61 -8.79
N PRO A 127 -21.17 -19.20 -9.62
CA PRO A 127 -22.19 -20.12 -9.13
C PRO A 127 -21.59 -21.48 -8.70
N PRO A 128 -22.25 -22.23 -7.79
CA PRO A 128 -21.68 -23.43 -7.20
C PRO A 128 -21.71 -24.59 -8.21
N VAL A 129 -20.53 -25.04 -8.61
CA VAL A 129 -20.38 -26.28 -9.40
C VAL A 129 -20.22 -27.45 -8.44
N THR A 130 -21.31 -28.17 -8.21
CA THR A 130 -21.26 -29.51 -7.61
C THR A 130 -20.60 -30.48 -8.60
N ARG A 131 -19.55 -31.19 -8.19
CA ARG A 131 -19.06 -32.34 -8.95
C ARG A 131 -18.85 -33.55 -8.07
N LYS A 132 -19.60 -34.59 -8.43
CA LYS A 132 -19.55 -35.96 -7.92
C LYS A 132 -18.21 -36.61 -8.25
N SER A 133 -17.78 -37.47 -7.34
CA SER A 133 -16.66 -38.39 -7.47
C SER A 133 -16.88 -39.38 -8.62
N HIS A 134 -15.83 -39.68 -9.38
CA HIS A 134 -15.63 -41.00 -9.98
C HIS A 134 -14.13 -41.25 -10.17
N ALA A 135 -13.67 -42.36 -9.59
CA ALA A 135 -12.39 -42.99 -9.87
C ALA A 135 -12.51 -43.86 -11.13
N GLU A 136 -11.50 -43.88 -12.02
CA GLU A 136 -10.71 -45.08 -12.34
C GLU A 136 -9.83 -44.96 -13.61
N LYS A 137 -8.65 -45.59 -13.49
CA LYS A 137 -7.78 -46.35 -14.42
C LYS A 137 -7.40 -45.84 -15.83
N ARG A 138 -6.07 -45.77 -15.95
CA ARG A 138 -5.16 -45.93 -17.11
C ARG A 138 -5.67 -46.77 -18.29
N ARG A 139 -5.35 -46.33 -19.52
CA ARG A 139 -4.65 -47.08 -20.59
C ARG A 139 -4.24 -46.17 -21.78
N ASN A 140 -3.18 -46.57 -22.48
CA ASN A 140 -2.41 -45.82 -23.50
C ASN A 140 -3.14 -45.61 -24.85
N ALA A 141 -2.95 -44.43 -25.47
CA ALA A 141 -3.15 -44.16 -26.91
C ALA A 141 -2.33 -42.90 -27.36
N ALA A 142 -2.11 -42.75 -28.68
CA ALA A 142 -1.24 -41.82 -29.45
C ALA A 142 -1.14 -40.35 -28.96
N PRO A 143 -0.08 -39.56 -29.35
CA PRO A 143 0.23 -38.27 -28.73
C PRO A 143 -0.82 -37.21 -29.10
N VAL A 144 -1.78 -37.02 -28.19
CA VAL A 144 -2.70 -35.89 -28.18
C VAL A 144 -1.93 -34.65 -27.69
N PRO A 145 -2.09 -33.45 -28.29
CA PRO A 145 -1.46 -32.23 -27.81
C PRO A 145 -1.80 -32.02 -26.33
N LYS A 146 -0.77 -31.85 -25.48
CA LYS A 146 -0.98 -31.74 -24.04
C LYS A 146 -1.51 -30.34 -23.71
N LEU A 147 -2.44 -30.25 -22.76
CA LEU A 147 -2.80 -28.97 -22.17
C LEU A 147 -1.54 -28.37 -21.53
N LEU A 148 -1.30 -27.07 -21.73
CA LEU A 148 -0.11 -26.40 -21.23
C LEU A 148 0.05 -26.63 -19.72
N SER A 149 1.10 -27.36 -19.35
CA SER A 149 1.50 -27.62 -17.97
C SER A 149 2.95 -27.25 -17.85
N PHE A 150 3.25 -26.36 -16.91
CA PHE A 150 4.61 -25.94 -16.63
C PHE A 150 5.22 -26.85 -15.56
N PRO A 151 6.49 -27.27 -15.70
CA PRO A 151 7.21 -27.89 -14.59
C PRO A 151 7.38 -26.91 -13.43
N THR A 152 7.66 -27.43 -12.24
CA THR A 152 7.88 -26.64 -11.03
C THR A 152 8.83 -25.47 -11.32
N SER A 153 8.36 -24.27 -11.02
CA SER A 153 8.92 -23.03 -11.53
C SER A 153 8.92 -21.99 -10.41
N ARG A 154 9.93 -21.10 -10.43
CA ARG A 154 9.98 -19.94 -9.52
C ARG A 154 8.89 -18.89 -9.82
N TRP A 155 8.31 -18.94 -11.01
CA TRP A 155 7.22 -18.07 -11.44
C TRP A 155 5.86 -18.75 -11.21
N SER A 156 4.87 -17.97 -10.79
CA SER A 156 3.50 -18.46 -10.54
C SER A 156 2.79 -18.91 -11.82
N ASP A 157 1.84 -19.83 -11.67
CA ASP A 157 1.03 -20.36 -12.78
C ASP A 157 0.30 -19.28 -13.59
N LYS A 158 -0.18 -18.22 -12.93
CA LYS A 158 -0.79 -17.06 -13.59
C LYS A 158 0.21 -16.32 -14.47
N ARG A 159 1.43 -16.08 -13.97
CA ARG A 159 2.49 -15.36 -14.70
C ARG A 159 3.02 -16.18 -15.87
N LEU A 160 3.11 -17.49 -15.71
CA LEU A 160 3.47 -18.42 -16.79
C LEU A 160 2.41 -18.47 -17.89
N ARG A 161 1.12 -18.50 -17.53
CA ARG A 161 0.00 -18.46 -18.49
C ARG A 161 -0.06 -17.12 -19.23
N TYR A 162 0.03 -16.01 -18.51
CA TYR A 162 0.07 -14.67 -19.12
C TYR A 162 1.24 -14.53 -20.10
N ALA A 163 2.44 -14.98 -19.71
CA ALA A 163 3.60 -14.98 -20.61
C ALA A 163 3.39 -15.87 -21.84
N ALA A 164 2.68 -16.98 -21.69
CA ALA A 164 2.33 -17.84 -22.81
C ALA A 164 1.31 -17.20 -23.75
N ASP A 165 0.32 -16.47 -23.23
CA ASP A 165 -0.64 -15.69 -24.02
C ASP A 165 0.07 -14.56 -24.79
N VAL A 166 0.96 -13.80 -24.14
CA VAL A 166 1.77 -12.75 -24.80
C VAL A 166 2.64 -13.33 -25.92
N ILE A 167 3.22 -14.52 -25.72
CA ILE A 167 3.99 -15.21 -26.77
C ILE A 167 3.09 -15.63 -27.94
N VAL A 168 1.83 -16.03 -27.67
CA VAL A 168 0.87 -16.37 -28.72
C VAL A 168 0.50 -15.14 -29.54
N ASP A 169 0.22 -14.02 -28.87
CA ASP A 169 -0.16 -12.78 -29.55
C ASP A 169 1.00 -12.25 -30.40
N ALA A 170 2.23 -12.28 -29.87
CA ALA A 170 3.45 -11.96 -30.62
C ALA A 170 3.63 -12.86 -31.86
N LEU A 171 3.29 -14.16 -31.76
CA LEU A 171 3.34 -15.09 -32.89
C LEU A 171 2.28 -14.79 -33.95
N LEU A 172 1.09 -14.32 -33.56
CA LEU A 172 0.02 -13.95 -34.48
C LEU A 172 0.35 -12.66 -35.23
N ASP A 173 0.86 -11.65 -34.52
CA ASP A 173 1.29 -10.38 -35.11
C ASP A 173 2.44 -10.59 -36.11
N GLY A 174 3.29 -11.59 -35.86
CA GLY A 174 4.38 -12.00 -36.76
C GLY A 174 3.98 -12.92 -37.92
N GLY A 175 2.68 -13.07 -38.21
CA GLY A 175 2.19 -13.86 -39.35
C GLY A 175 2.14 -15.38 -39.10
N GLY A 176 2.08 -15.79 -37.84
CA GLY A 176 1.83 -17.19 -37.42
C GLY A 176 3.06 -18.09 -37.39
N ARG A 177 4.24 -17.60 -37.83
CA ARG A 177 5.51 -18.33 -37.77
C ARG A 177 6.69 -17.40 -37.55
N MET A 178 7.46 -17.65 -36.50
CA MET A 178 8.62 -16.83 -36.16
C MET A 178 9.77 -17.67 -35.58
N SER A 179 11.01 -17.17 -35.72
CA SER A 179 12.18 -17.78 -35.07
C SER A 179 12.14 -17.53 -33.56
N ARG A 180 12.80 -18.38 -32.75
CA ARG A 180 12.88 -18.19 -31.29
C ARG A 180 13.29 -16.76 -30.89
N GLN A 181 14.29 -16.21 -31.57
CA GLN A 181 14.81 -14.88 -31.28
C GLN A 181 13.78 -13.79 -31.62
N ALA A 182 13.12 -13.90 -32.77
CA ALA A 182 12.09 -12.95 -33.19
C ALA A 182 10.85 -12.97 -32.27
N VAL A 183 10.39 -14.15 -31.82
CA VAL A 183 9.29 -14.25 -30.84
C VAL A 183 9.68 -13.62 -29.50
N ARG A 184 10.91 -13.89 -29.04
CA ARG A 184 11.41 -13.31 -27.79
C ARG A 184 11.49 -11.80 -27.87
N ASP A 185 12.00 -11.26 -28.97
CA ASP A 185 12.17 -9.81 -29.15
C ASP A 185 10.81 -9.10 -29.30
N ALA A 186 9.82 -9.73 -29.95
CA ALA A 186 8.46 -9.22 -29.99
C ALA A 186 7.78 -9.28 -28.61
N ALA A 187 7.88 -10.41 -27.89
CA ALA A 187 7.28 -10.57 -26.56
C ALA A 187 7.95 -9.70 -25.47
N ARG A 188 9.22 -9.31 -25.67
CA ARG A 188 9.96 -8.39 -24.80
C ARG A 188 9.35 -6.99 -24.74
N LEU A 189 8.58 -6.58 -25.75
CA LEU A 189 7.87 -5.31 -25.74
C LEU A 189 6.78 -5.26 -24.65
N THR A 190 6.31 -6.43 -24.21
CA THR A 190 5.24 -6.58 -23.22
C THR A 190 5.75 -7.18 -21.89
N ILE A 191 6.76 -8.05 -21.94
CA ILE A 191 7.34 -8.72 -20.75
C ILE A 191 8.85 -8.50 -20.69
N GLY A 192 9.29 -7.70 -19.72
CA GLY A 192 10.72 -7.42 -19.49
C GLY A 192 11.51 -8.59 -18.88
N ASP A 193 10.85 -9.54 -18.23
CA ASP A 193 11.48 -10.73 -17.63
C ASP A 193 11.91 -11.73 -18.73
N THR A 194 13.14 -11.55 -19.21
CA THR A 194 13.64 -12.37 -20.32
C THR A 194 13.92 -13.81 -19.91
N GLY A 195 14.08 -14.09 -18.61
CA GLY A 195 14.23 -15.44 -18.06
C GLY A 195 12.90 -16.20 -18.07
N LEU A 196 11.80 -15.52 -17.74
CA LEU A 196 10.44 -16.05 -17.86
C LEU A 196 10.09 -16.37 -19.32
N LEU A 197 10.36 -15.44 -20.25
CA LEU A 197 10.13 -15.67 -21.68
C LEU A 197 10.93 -16.89 -22.18
N ASP A 198 12.18 -17.02 -21.76
CA ASP A 198 13.00 -18.17 -22.13
C ASP A 198 12.47 -19.49 -21.58
N PHE A 199 12.03 -19.47 -20.32
CA PHE A 199 11.47 -20.62 -19.62
C PHE A 199 10.15 -21.08 -20.25
N VAL A 200 9.26 -20.13 -20.55
CA VAL A 200 7.97 -20.41 -21.22
C VAL A 200 8.23 -20.91 -22.63
N LEU A 201 9.03 -20.22 -23.46
CA LEU A 201 9.38 -20.69 -24.81
C LEU A 201 10.03 -22.09 -24.82
N LYS A 202 10.80 -22.45 -23.79
CA LYS A 202 11.35 -23.81 -23.65
C LYS A 202 10.25 -24.86 -23.36
N SER A 203 9.20 -24.46 -22.65
CA SER A 203 8.05 -25.29 -22.26
C SER A 203 6.97 -25.37 -23.35
N LEU A 204 6.92 -24.41 -24.28
CA LEU A 204 6.02 -24.40 -25.42
C LEU A 204 6.48 -25.41 -26.49
N ASN A 205 6.01 -26.64 -26.39
CA ASN A 205 6.16 -27.66 -27.41
C ASN A 205 4.92 -28.55 -27.48
N GLU A 206 4.21 -28.51 -28.61
CA GLU A 206 3.01 -29.32 -28.86
C GLU A 206 1.94 -29.17 -27.76
N CYS A 207 1.74 -27.92 -27.33
CA CYS A 207 0.84 -27.55 -26.25
C CYS A 207 -0.35 -26.71 -26.73
N ILE A 208 -1.49 -26.88 -26.07
CA ILE A 208 -2.71 -26.10 -26.33
C ILE A 208 -2.76 -24.90 -25.39
N ILE A 209 -2.96 -23.71 -25.95
CA ILE A 209 -3.24 -22.47 -25.21
C ILE A 209 -4.57 -21.90 -25.73
N GLY A 210 -5.60 -21.92 -24.90
CA GLY A 210 -6.96 -21.56 -25.33
C GLY A 210 -7.47 -22.46 -26.45
N LYS A 211 -7.82 -21.88 -27.61
CA LYS A 211 -8.26 -22.59 -28.83
C LYS A 211 -7.14 -22.81 -29.86
N ARG A 212 -5.88 -22.57 -29.48
CA ARG A 212 -4.73 -22.48 -30.39
C ARG A 212 -3.67 -23.54 -30.04
N ILE A 213 -3.04 -24.11 -31.06
CA ILE A 213 -1.97 -25.12 -30.91
C ILE A 213 -0.64 -24.46 -31.25
N ILE A 214 0.32 -24.52 -30.32
CA ILE A 214 1.68 -24.04 -30.55
C ILE A 214 2.58 -25.24 -30.81
N ARG A 215 3.31 -25.20 -31.93
CA ARG A 215 4.32 -26.20 -32.27
C ARG A 215 5.68 -25.55 -32.38
N ARG A 216 6.68 -26.25 -31.89
CA ARG A 216 8.08 -25.87 -31.98
C ARG A 216 8.80 -26.91 -32.83
N ARG A 217 9.29 -26.53 -34.00
CA ARG A 217 10.01 -27.44 -34.91
C ARG A 217 11.28 -26.80 -35.42
N VAL A 218 12.29 -27.62 -35.68
CA VAL A 218 13.51 -27.18 -36.35
C VAL A 218 13.23 -27.21 -37.85
N ASN A 219 13.40 -26.08 -38.53
CA ASN A 219 13.25 -25.98 -39.97
C ASN A 219 14.39 -26.77 -40.65
N SER A 220 14.04 -27.76 -41.47
CA SER A 220 15.02 -28.66 -42.10
C SER A 220 15.95 -27.97 -43.11
N ALA A 221 15.53 -26.82 -43.66
CA ALA A 221 16.32 -26.05 -44.63
C ALA A 221 17.28 -25.06 -43.95
N THR A 222 16.84 -24.37 -42.90
CA THR A 222 17.63 -23.33 -42.22
C THR A 222 18.34 -23.80 -40.96
N ARG A 223 17.97 -24.99 -40.45
CA ARG A 223 18.38 -25.53 -39.13
C ARG A 223 18.05 -24.63 -37.94
N VAL A 224 17.17 -23.63 -38.12
CA VAL A 224 16.73 -22.71 -37.06
C VAL A 224 15.44 -23.24 -36.41
N LEU A 225 15.32 -23.03 -35.10
CA LEU A 225 14.13 -23.38 -34.32
C LEU A 225 13.02 -22.35 -34.53
N GLU A 226 11.89 -22.80 -35.07
CA GLU A 226 10.72 -21.97 -35.38
C GLU A 226 9.52 -22.37 -34.52
N TYR A 227 8.74 -21.37 -34.15
CA TYR A 227 7.46 -21.52 -33.45
C TYR A 227 6.33 -21.20 -34.42
N THR A 228 5.32 -22.06 -34.48
CA THR A 228 4.12 -21.90 -35.33
C THR A 228 2.87 -22.00 -34.48
N VAL A 229 1.88 -21.16 -34.78
CA VAL A 229 0.54 -21.20 -34.17
C VAL A 229 -0.50 -21.63 -35.19
N GLU A 230 -1.34 -22.60 -34.83
CA GLU A 230 -2.46 -23.10 -35.65
C GLU A 230 -3.78 -22.95 -34.88
N GLU A 231 -4.84 -22.47 -35.55
CA GLU A 231 -6.18 -22.36 -34.99
C GLU A 231 -7.04 -23.60 -35.26
N PHE A 232 -7.96 -23.90 -34.35
CA PHE A 232 -8.94 -24.98 -34.50
C PHE A 232 -10.04 -24.56 -35.50
N SER A 233 -10.06 -25.12 -36.72
CA SER A 233 -11.16 -24.86 -37.67
C SER A 233 -12.34 -25.80 -37.39
N SER A 234 -13.42 -25.27 -36.81
CA SER A 234 -14.76 -25.85 -36.94
C SER A 234 -15.59 -24.98 -37.89
N SER A 235 -15.91 -25.51 -39.06
CA SER A 235 -16.60 -24.82 -40.16
C SER A 235 -18.10 -24.61 -39.92
N SER A 236 -18.58 -23.37 -40.07
CA SER A 236 -19.93 -22.96 -40.57
C SER A 236 -19.98 -21.42 -40.53
N GLY A 237 -20.07 -20.67 -41.63
CA GLY A 237 -21.27 -20.40 -42.46
C GLY A 237 -22.27 -19.53 -41.69
N GLY A 238 -22.71 -18.32 -42.06
CA GLY A 238 -22.60 -17.44 -43.22
C GLY A 238 -23.67 -16.32 -43.07
N ALA A 239 -23.55 -15.23 -43.84
CA ALA A 239 -24.51 -14.11 -44.08
C ALA A 239 -24.86 -13.20 -42.87
N GLY A 240 -24.99 -11.88 -42.98
CA GLY A 240 -25.04 -10.92 -44.09
C GLY A 240 -25.94 -9.74 -43.66
N GLY A 241 -25.59 -8.49 -44.00
CA GLY A 241 -26.51 -7.35 -43.86
C GLY A 241 -25.82 -6.00 -43.59
N ALA A 242 -25.85 -5.11 -44.59
CA ALA A 242 -25.19 -3.82 -44.67
C ALA A 242 -26.15 -2.62 -44.53
N GLY A 243 -25.57 -1.42 -44.35
CA GLY A 243 -26.20 -0.09 -44.51
C GLY A 243 -25.95 0.78 -43.26
N GLY A 244 -25.11 1.82 -43.24
CA GLY A 244 -25.08 3.05 -44.07
C GLY A 244 -25.88 4.15 -43.33
N GLY A 245 -25.50 5.40 -43.09
CA GLY A 245 -24.35 6.28 -43.35
C GLY A 245 -24.74 7.73 -42.95
N GLY A 246 -23.76 8.60 -42.68
CA GLY A 246 -23.86 10.08 -42.60
C GLY A 246 -24.39 10.68 -41.27
N ALA A 247 -24.14 11.95 -40.88
CA ALA A 247 -23.23 13.03 -41.28
C ALA A 247 -23.34 14.16 -40.22
N LEU A 248 -22.35 15.06 -40.21
CA LEU A 248 -22.17 16.38 -39.55
C LEU A 248 -23.34 17.09 -38.80
N GLY A 249 -22.94 17.87 -37.76
CA GLY A 249 -23.66 19.07 -37.30
C GLY A 249 -22.91 19.89 -36.23
N THR A 250 -22.65 21.16 -36.53
CA THR A 250 -21.93 22.21 -35.76
C THR A 250 -22.88 23.21 -35.06
N GLY A 251 -22.40 23.94 -34.04
CA GLY A 251 -22.97 25.21 -33.50
C GLY A 251 -22.90 25.26 -31.96
N ILE A 252 -22.10 26.10 -31.26
CA ILE A 252 -22.03 27.58 -31.12
C ILE A 252 -23.20 28.20 -30.31
N GLU A 253 -22.84 28.77 -29.15
CA GLU A 253 -23.50 29.83 -28.33
C GLU A 253 -24.82 29.48 -27.60
N ARG A 254 -25.20 30.03 -26.44
CA ARG A 254 -24.74 31.10 -25.53
C ARG A 254 -25.53 30.99 -24.20
N GLU A 255 -24.98 31.63 -23.16
CA GLU A 255 -25.63 32.10 -21.91
C GLU A 255 -27.04 32.69 -22.09
N PRO A 256 -27.82 32.77 -20.99
CA PRO A 256 -28.13 34.13 -20.51
C PRO A 256 -28.04 34.31 -18.98
N ASP A 257 -27.28 35.35 -18.62
CA ASP A 257 -27.52 36.40 -17.63
C ASP A 257 -28.88 36.45 -16.89
N SER A 258 -28.82 36.55 -15.56
CA SER A 258 -29.05 37.79 -14.77
C SER A 258 -29.87 37.66 -13.48
N ALA A 259 -29.56 38.61 -12.59
CA ALA A 259 -30.20 39.00 -11.33
C ALA A 259 -29.86 38.09 -10.13
N GLY A 260 -29.10 38.50 -9.12
CA GLY A 260 -28.87 39.84 -8.58
C GLY A 260 -29.59 39.92 -7.25
N GLU A 261 -28.85 39.97 -6.14
CA GLU A 261 -29.35 40.43 -4.85
C GLU A 261 -28.17 40.84 -3.97
N ASP A 262 -28.04 42.16 -3.81
CA ASP A 262 -27.30 42.79 -2.73
C ASP A 262 -27.94 42.42 -1.39
N SER A 263 -27.11 42.10 -0.40
CA SER A 263 -27.46 42.45 0.98
C SER A 263 -26.21 42.68 1.82
N CYS A 264 -25.97 43.95 2.11
CA CYS A 264 -25.23 44.37 3.28
C CYS A 264 -26.15 44.34 4.50
N GLY A 265 -25.75 43.68 5.59
CA GLY A 265 -26.51 43.76 6.84
C GLY A 265 -25.99 42.90 7.98
N GLY A 266 -25.25 43.53 8.90
CA GLY A 266 -25.50 43.44 10.35
C GLY A 266 -25.25 42.11 11.07
N GLY A 267 -24.27 42.13 11.98
CA GLY A 267 -23.91 41.04 12.88
C GLY A 267 -25.07 40.32 13.57
N SER A 268 -25.03 39.00 13.44
CA SER A 268 -25.39 38.03 14.48
C SER A 268 -24.25 37.02 14.53
N VAL A 269 -23.73 36.72 15.72
CA VAL A 269 -22.70 35.68 15.93
C VAL A 269 -23.40 34.33 15.81
N GLY A 270 -23.66 33.91 14.57
CA GLY A 270 -24.34 32.65 14.23
C GLY A 270 -23.36 31.48 14.19
N GLN A 271 -23.82 30.31 14.63
CA GLN A 271 -23.08 29.03 14.58
C GLN A 271 -22.42 28.81 13.21
N ILE A 272 -21.11 28.55 13.21
CA ILE A 272 -20.39 28.07 12.03
C ILE A 272 -20.97 26.70 11.65
N GLY A 273 -21.31 26.53 10.37
CA GLY A 273 -21.77 25.24 9.85
C GLY A 273 -20.62 24.23 9.67
N LEU A 274 -20.94 22.93 9.66
CA LEU A 274 -19.94 21.86 9.47
C LEU A 274 -19.18 21.99 8.15
N GLU A 275 -19.85 22.41 7.08
CA GLU A 275 -19.22 22.64 5.78
C GLU A 275 -18.21 23.79 5.79
N GLU A 276 -18.57 24.93 6.39
CA GLU A 276 -17.67 26.08 6.50
C GLU A 276 -16.46 25.72 7.37
N LEU A 277 -16.68 25.04 8.50
CA LEU A 277 -15.60 24.54 9.34
C LEU A 277 -14.66 23.60 8.58
N THR A 278 -15.22 22.67 7.80
CA THR A 278 -14.42 21.72 7.03
C THR A 278 -13.61 22.44 5.95
N LYS A 279 -14.23 23.41 5.24
CA LYS A 279 -13.54 24.26 4.25
C LYS A 279 -12.41 25.05 4.89
N ASP A 280 -12.64 25.64 6.06
CA ASP A 280 -11.64 26.42 6.78
C ASP A 280 -10.47 25.56 7.27
N ILE A 281 -10.74 24.34 7.79
CA ILE A 281 -9.69 23.37 8.17
C ILE A 281 -8.83 23.01 6.95
N ILE A 282 -9.46 22.66 5.82
CA ILE A 282 -8.76 22.26 4.60
C ILE A 282 -7.93 23.43 4.06
N TYR A 283 -8.51 24.63 4.03
CA TYR A 283 -7.82 25.82 3.55
C TYR A 283 -6.60 26.14 4.40
N PHE A 284 -6.78 26.19 5.73
CA PHE A 284 -5.69 26.45 6.65
C PHE A 284 -4.60 25.38 6.55
N TYR A 285 -4.97 24.10 6.49
CA TYR A 285 -4.04 23.00 6.28
C TYR A 285 -3.22 23.18 4.99
N LYS A 286 -3.87 23.34 3.84
CA LYS A 286 -3.18 23.39 2.54
C LYS A 286 -2.25 24.60 2.45
N HIS A 287 -2.67 25.75 2.95
CA HIS A 287 -1.95 27.01 2.75
C HIS A 287 -0.94 27.33 3.85
N VAL A 288 -1.19 26.96 5.11
CA VAL A 288 -0.30 27.25 6.24
C VAL A 288 0.53 26.03 6.62
N VAL A 289 -0.06 24.85 6.72
CA VAL A 289 0.62 23.66 7.27
C VAL A 289 1.41 22.90 6.21
N GLU A 290 0.79 22.60 5.07
CA GLU A 290 1.38 21.73 4.05
C GLU A 290 2.34 22.48 3.13
N ASN A 291 1.89 23.58 2.52
CA ASN A 291 2.66 24.29 1.50
C ASN A 291 3.34 25.55 2.01
N TYR A 292 2.88 26.08 3.14
CA TYR A 292 3.26 27.37 3.71
C TYR A 292 3.49 28.45 2.63
N TRP A 293 2.39 28.97 2.07
CA TRP A 293 2.42 29.83 0.87
C TRP A 293 3.42 30.99 0.95
N PRO A 294 3.59 31.73 2.07
CA PRO A 294 4.53 32.85 2.11
C PRO A 294 5.94 32.54 1.60
N ALA A 295 6.42 31.30 1.77
CA ALA A 295 7.69 30.82 1.23
C ALA A 295 7.81 30.93 -0.31
N LYS A 296 6.69 30.88 -1.05
CA LYS A 296 6.68 30.98 -2.52
C LYS A 296 6.98 32.40 -3.03
N LEU A 297 6.64 33.42 -2.23
CA LEU A 297 6.88 34.82 -2.57
C LEU A 297 8.17 35.35 -1.95
N ARG A 298 8.54 34.88 -0.76
CA ARG A 298 9.73 35.31 -0.02
C ARG A 298 10.45 34.10 0.55
N SER A 299 11.67 33.85 0.06
CA SER A 299 12.56 32.87 0.68
C SER A 299 13.21 33.50 1.92
N THR A 300 12.56 33.36 3.07
CA THR A 300 13.15 33.69 4.37
C THR A 300 13.66 32.40 5.03
N THR A 301 14.61 32.54 5.95
CA THR A 301 15.11 31.43 6.77
C THR A 301 13.98 30.77 7.57
N GLU A 302 13.05 31.56 8.11
CA GLU A 302 11.89 31.06 8.87
C GLU A 302 10.92 30.26 7.99
N ALA A 303 10.61 30.76 6.78
CA ALA A 303 9.76 30.06 5.83
C ALA A 303 10.37 28.73 5.36
N ALA A 304 11.69 28.70 5.16
CA ALA A 304 12.41 27.48 4.82
C ALA A 304 12.38 26.45 5.98
N VAL A 305 12.49 26.91 7.23
CA VAL A 305 12.38 26.06 8.42
C VAL A 305 10.98 25.43 8.53
N ILE A 306 9.93 26.20 8.28
CA ILE A 306 8.53 25.70 8.31
C ILE A 306 8.31 24.65 7.21
N GLN A 307 8.76 24.91 5.98
CA GLN A 307 8.67 23.93 4.89
C GLN A 307 9.48 22.67 5.16
N ALA A 308 10.69 22.82 5.74
CA ALA A 308 11.51 21.68 6.14
C ALA A 308 10.85 20.85 7.24
N ALA A 309 10.20 21.50 8.22
CA ALA A 309 9.45 20.82 9.27
C ALA A 309 8.25 20.05 8.71
N ALA A 310 7.45 20.67 7.82
CA ALA A 310 6.36 19.98 7.13
C ALA A 310 6.86 18.77 6.35
N ARG A 311 7.99 18.93 5.63
CA ARG A 311 8.58 17.81 4.89
C ARG A 311 9.08 16.71 5.81
N ALA A 312 9.73 17.04 6.92
CA ALA A 312 10.21 16.05 7.88
C ALA A 312 9.07 15.18 8.45
N ILE A 313 7.91 15.78 8.78
CA ILE A 313 6.75 15.01 9.24
C ILE A 313 6.16 14.15 8.11
N LEU A 314 6.07 14.68 6.87
CA LEU A 314 5.57 13.91 5.72
C LEU A 314 6.50 12.76 5.32
N ASP A 315 7.80 12.92 5.53
CA ASP A 315 8.83 11.91 5.29
C ASP A 315 8.91 10.89 6.45
N THR A 316 8.17 11.08 7.54
CA THR A 316 7.97 10.04 8.57
C THR A 316 6.74 9.19 8.25
N LYS A 317 6.99 7.92 7.91
CA LYS A 317 5.93 7.04 7.42
C LYS A 317 5.74 5.73 8.17
N ARG A 318 6.74 5.32 8.94
CA ARG A 318 6.66 4.09 9.72
C ARG A 318 6.40 4.43 11.17
N PHE A 319 5.25 4.00 11.67
CA PHE A 319 4.86 4.16 13.06
C PHE A 319 4.82 2.79 13.74
N VAL A 320 5.40 2.70 14.92
CA VAL A 320 5.54 1.44 15.64
C VAL A 320 4.82 1.55 16.97
N LYS A 321 4.15 0.47 17.34
CA LYS A 321 3.68 0.24 18.69
C LYS A 321 4.69 -0.69 19.36
N SER A 322 5.54 -0.10 20.18
CA SER A 322 6.46 -0.86 21.01
C SER A 322 5.74 -1.30 22.28
N TRP A 323 5.81 -2.60 22.56
CA TRP A 323 5.39 -3.16 23.84
C TRP A 323 6.65 -3.34 24.67
N PRO A 324 6.86 -2.55 25.74
CA PRO A 324 8.02 -2.74 26.60
C PRO A 324 7.93 -4.13 27.25
N PHE A 325 8.95 -4.97 27.02
CA PHE A 325 9.18 -6.21 27.75
C PHE A 325 9.83 -5.95 29.11
N PHE A 326 9.45 -4.86 29.79
CA PHE A 326 9.85 -4.64 31.17
C PHE A 326 8.78 -5.27 32.06
N ASP A 327 9.18 -6.35 32.73
CA ASP A 327 8.39 -7.05 33.75
C ASP A 327 8.54 -6.34 35.10
N ASP A 328 8.35 -5.02 35.14
CA ASP A 328 8.42 -4.25 36.39
C ASP A 328 7.11 -4.35 37.20
N ASP A 329 6.08 -4.89 36.57
CA ASP A 329 4.78 -5.13 37.20
C ASP A 329 4.57 -6.63 37.36
N ASP A 330 5.03 -7.13 38.52
CA ASP A 330 4.90 -8.52 38.96
C ASP A 330 3.44 -9.03 38.94
N SER A 331 2.44 -8.16 38.78
CA SER A 331 1.02 -8.53 38.75
C SER A 331 0.47 -8.92 37.36
N MET A 332 1.29 -8.79 36.31
CA MET A 332 0.88 -9.02 34.91
C MET A 332 1.81 -10.02 34.21
N LEU A 333 1.23 -10.97 33.48
CA LEU A 333 1.92 -11.88 32.59
C LEU A 333 1.92 -11.34 31.16
N ARG A 334 3.05 -11.45 30.47
CA ARG A 334 3.22 -11.00 29.08
C ARG A 334 3.60 -12.19 28.20
N PHE A 335 2.92 -12.39 27.07
CA PHE A 335 3.18 -13.52 26.17
C PHE A 335 3.36 -13.04 24.72
N LEU A 336 4.28 -13.68 23.97
CA LEU A 336 4.40 -13.49 22.51
C LEU A 336 3.58 -14.55 21.78
N CYS A 337 2.40 -14.19 21.31
CA CYS A 337 1.45 -15.12 20.70
C CYS A 337 1.60 -15.14 19.18
N SER A 338 2.06 -16.28 18.64
CA SER A 338 2.27 -16.51 17.20
C SER A 338 1.14 -17.35 16.65
N VAL A 339 0.50 -16.90 15.57
CA VAL A 339 -0.52 -17.71 14.90
C VAL A 339 0.14 -18.84 14.12
N VAL A 340 -0.42 -20.05 14.25
CA VAL A 340 0.00 -21.23 13.50
C VAL A 340 -1.16 -21.69 12.62
N PRO A 341 -0.91 -22.04 11.33
CA PRO A 341 -1.96 -22.55 10.46
C PRO A 341 -2.47 -23.90 10.96
N GLY A 342 -3.68 -24.28 10.54
CA GLY A 342 -4.17 -25.65 10.73
C GLY A 342 -3.26 -26.67 10.03
N THR A 343 -3.31 -27.93 10.48
CA THR A 343 -2.65 -29.03 9.78
C THR A 343 -3.43 -29.39 8.51
N GLY A 344 -2.80 -29.31 7.33
CA GLY A 344 -3.40 -29.70 6.04
C GLY A 344 -3.15 -28.71 4.89
N ALA A 345 -4.09 -28.66 3.95
CA ALA A 345 -4.05 -27.87 2.70
C ALA A 345 -3.84 -26.35 2.92
N GLU A 346 -4.15 -25.83 4.11
CA GLU A 346 -3.96 -24.41 4.48
C GLU A 346 -2.47 -24.02 4.63
N ALA A 347 -1.58 -24.98 4.96
CA ALA A 347 -0.15 -24.72 5.06
C ALA A 347 0.56 -24.68 3.69
N GLU A 348 0.03 -25.41 2.69
CA GLU A 348 0.54 -25.40 1.31
C GLU A 348 0.12 -24.15 0.52
N GLU A 349 -0.89 -23.41 0.99
CA GLU A 349 -1.37 -22.13 0.43
C GLU A 349 -0.66 -20.89 0.98
N LEU A 350 0.36 -21.06 1.83
CA LEU A 350 1.17 -19.95 2.34
C LEU A 350 2.09 -19.41 1.24
N SER A 351 1.55 -18.57 0.37
CA SER A 351 2.33 -17.77 -0.58
C SER A 351 3.21 -16.70 0.10
N ARG A 352 3.05 -16.50 1.41
CA ARG A 352 3.68 -15.47 2.25
C ARG A 352 3.83 -15.96 3.69
N PRO A 353 4.80 -15.43 4.47
CA PRO A 353 4.92 -15.68 5.91
C PRO A 353 3.61 -15.46 6.69
N LEU A 354 3.56 -15.90 7.94
CA LEU A 354 2.45 -15.60 8.85
C LEU A 354 2.65 -14.22 9.50
N PRO A 355 1.58 -13.59 10.03
CA PRO A 355 1.71 -12.37 10.83
C PRO A 355 2.76 -12.51 11.94
N PRO A 356 3.48 -11.42 12.27
CA PRO A 356 4.43 -11.45 13.38
C PRO A 356 3.70 -11.73 14.71
N PRO A 357 4.44 -12.20 15.74
CA PRO A 357 3.85 -12.51 17.04
C PRO A 357 3.28 -11.26 17.73
N GLU A 358 2.08 -11.39 18.29
CA GLU A 358 1.43 -10.33 19.07
C GLU A 358 1.79 -10.41 20.55
N VAL A 359 2.05 -9.27 21.18
CA VAL A 359 2.25 -9.21 22.63
C VAL A 359 0.90 -9.12 23.31
N VAL A 360 0.57 -10.12 24.11
CA VAL A 360 -0.66 -10.19 24.88
C VAL A 360 -0.32 -10.09 26.36
N VAL A 361 -0.99 -9.19 27.07
CA VAL A 361 -0.77 -8.93 28.49
C VAL A 361 -2.04 -9.29 29.26
N VAL A 362 -1.90 -10.15 30.26
CA VAL A 362 -3.01 -10.66 31.08
C VAL A 362 -2.64 -10.63 32.56
N PRO A 363 -3.59 -10.51 33.50
CA PRO A 363 -3.30 -10.60 34.94
C PRO A 363 -2.70 -11.95 35.35
N LEU A 364 -1.95 -12.01 36.47
CA LEU A 364 -1.41 -13.26 37.02
C LEU A 364 -2.45 -14.38 37.23
N TYR A 365 -3.69 -14.01 37.54
CA TYR A 365 -4.78 -14.95 37.79
C TYR A 365 -5.57 -15.33 36.53
N ALA A 366 -5.13 -14.87 35.35
CA ALA A 366 -5.80 -15.17 34.10
C ALA A 366 -5.69 -16.66 33.76
N THR A 367 -6.76 -17.18 33.18
CA THR A 367 -6.80 -18.58 32.70
C THR A 367 -6.35 -18.68 31.25
N VAL A 368 -6.12 -19.91 30.78
CA VAL A 368 -5.87 -20.18 29.35
C VAL A 368 -7.01 -19.64 28.47
N GLY A 369 -8.27 -19.73 28.93
CA GLY A 369 -9.42 -19.16 28.24
C GLY A 369 -9.37 -17.63 28.13
N ASP A 370 -8.87 -16.95 29.15
CA ASP A 370 -8.64 -15.50 29.11
C ASP A 370 -7.55 -15.13 28.11
N LEU A 371 -6.46 -15.89 28.07
CA LEU A 371 -5.40 -15.72 27.07
C LEU A 371 -5.94 -15.89 25.65
N LYS A 372 -6.72 -16.96 25.39
CA LYS A 372 -7.33 -17.21 24.07
C LYS A 372 -8.15 -16.00 23.59
N ARG A 373 -8.95 -15.41 24.48
CA ARG A 373 -9.81 -14.25 24.18
C ARG A 373 -9.01 -12.97 23.95
N GLU A 374 -7.97 -12.71 24.75
CA GLU A 374 -7.14 -11.52 24.55
C GLU A 374 -6.26 -11.65 23.30
N VAL A 375 -5.78 -12.84 22.96
CA VAL A 375 -5.10 -13.10 21.68
C VAL A 375 -6.03 -12.86 20.50
N GLU A 376 -7.25 -13.41 20.56
CA GLU A 376 -8.26 -13.22 19.52
C GLU A 376 -8.53 -11.75 19.26
N LYS A 377 -8.71 -10.97 20.33
CA LYS A 377 -8.92 -9.52 20.26
C LYS A 377 -7.70 -8.80 19.68
N ALA A 378 -6.50 -9.09 20.18
CA ALA A 378 -5.27 -8.46 19.71
C ALA A 378 -5.04 -8.69 18.21
N LEU A 379 -5.25 -9.92 17.74
CA LEU A 379 -5.10 -10.27 16.33
C LEU A 379 -6.19 -9.62 15.46
N ARG A 380 -7.46 -9.63 15.89
CA ARG A 380 -8.57 -8.98 15.17
C ARG A 380 -8.40 -7.47 15.04
N ASP A 381 -7.88 -6.84 16.09
CA ASP A 381 -7.65 -5.38 16.12
C ASP A 381 -6.45 -4.98 15.25
N THR A 382 -5.50 -5.90 15.02
CA THR A 382 -4.23 -5.62 14.36
C THR A 382 -4.21 -6.05 12.89
N TYR A 383 -4.70 -7.25 12.57
CA TYR A 383 -4.58 -7.85 11.23
C TYR A 383 -5.94 -7.97 10.55
N TYR A 384 -6.03 -7.40 9.35
CA TYR A 384 -7.24 -7.50 8.53
C TYR A 384 -7.65 -8.95 8.25
N ILE A 385 -6.69 -9.84 7.96
CA ILE A 385 -6.95 -11.27 7.74
C ILE A 385 -7.46 -12.00 8.96
N ALA A 386 -7.28 -11.42 10.15
CA ALA A 386 -7.73 -12.01 11.39
C ALA A 386 -9.09 -11.48 11.84
N ARG A 387 -9.80 -10.67 11.02
CA ARG A 387 -11.10 -10.07 11.37
C ARG A 387 -12.13 -11.07 11.87
N GLU A 388 -12.16 -12.27 11.31
CA GLU A 388 -13.04 -13.38 11.71
C GLU A 388 -12.29 -14.49 12.45
N PHE A 389 -11.04 -14.25 12.84
CA PHE A 389 -10.20 -15.25 13.47
C PHE A 389 -10.74 -15.61 14.85
N VAL A 390 -10.91 -16.89 15.12
CA VAL A 390 -11.33 -17.44 16.42
C VAL A 390 -10.24 -18.37 16.91
N VAL A 391 -9.73 -18.10 18.11
CA VAL A 391 -8.71 -18.95 18.73
C VAL A 391 -9.35 -20.24 19.23
N VAL A 392 -8.76 -21.38 18.90
CA VAL A 392 -9.24 -22.71 19.29
C VAL A 392 -8.27 -23.34 20.28
N GLU A 393 -6.97 -23.31 19.99
CA GLU A 393 -5.93 -23.98 20.77
C GLU A 393 -4.77 -23.03 21.04
N VAL A 394 -4.15 -23.19 22.21
CA VAL A 394 -2.91 -22.49 22.58
C VAL A 394 -1.90 -23.53 23.06
N GLU A 395 -0.74 -23.56 22.42
CA GLU A 395 0.37 -24.45 22.71
C GLU A 395 1.53 -23.63 23.31
N VAL A 396 2.15 -24.12 24.41
CA VAL A 396 3.35 -23.52 25.03
C VAL A 396 4.65 -24.01 24.36
N VAL A 397 4.57 -25.06 23.54
CA VAL A 397 5.71 -25.58 22.78
C VAL A 397 5.22 -25.96 21.39
N GLU A 398 5.83 -25.36 20.35
CA GLU A 398 5.48 -25.61 18.95
C GLU A 398 5.40 -27.11 18.63
N GLY A 399 4.23 -27.57 18.18
CA GLY A 399 4.07 -28.93 17.64
C GLY A 399 4.00 -30.04 18.70
N LYS A 400 3.98 -29.69 20.00
CA LYS A 400 3.58 -30.63 21.06
C LYS A 400 2.10 -30.41 21.36
N GLY A 401 1.27 -31.10 20.58
CA GLY A 401 -0.18 -31.03 20.69
C GLY A 401 -0.68 -31.38 22.09
N GLY A 402 -1.56 -30.52 22.60
CA GLY A 402 -2.28 -30.67 23.84
C GLY A 402 -2.99 -29.35 24.16
N ASP A 403 -4.25 -29.23 23.75
CA ASP A 403 -5.08 -28.09 24.16
C ASP A 403 -5.19 -28.12 25.69
N VAL A 404 -4.75 -27.05 26.33
CA VAL A 404 -4.83 -26.90 27.78
C VAL A 404 -6.26 -26.47 28.12
N ASP A 405 -6.81 -26.99 29.21
CA ASP A 405 -8.16 -26.65 29.65
C ASP A 405 -8.28 -25.13 29.84
N ASN A 406 -9.40 -24.56 29.40
CA ASN A 406 -9.63 -23.12 29.43
C ASN A 406 -9.66 -22.57 30.86
N GLU A 407 -10.00 -23.40 31.85
CA GLU A 407 -10.04 -23.03 33.27
C GLU A 407 -8.67 -23.12 33.95
N GLU A 408 -7.65 -23.68 33.29
CA GLU A 408 -6.31 -23.80 33.86
C GLU A 408 -5.70 -22.40 34.04
N PRO A 409 -5.21 -22.06 35.24
CA PRO A 409 -4.48 -20.80 35.45
C PRO A 409 -3.21 -20.76 34.61
N LEU A 410 -2.90 -19.63 33.98
CA LEU A 410 -1.65 -19.47 33.22
C LEU A 410 -0.42 -19.58 34.13
N PHE A 411 -0.57 -19.22 35.39
CA PHE A 411 0.45 -19.36 36.42
C PHE A 411 0.78 -20.85 36.63
N GLY A 412 1.93 -21.28 36.11
CA GLY A 412 2.39 -22.68 36.12
C GLY A 412 2.34 -23.38 34.77
N VAL A 413 1.63 -22.81 33.78
CA VAL A 413 1.58 -23.30 32.40
C VAL A 413 2.73 -22.72 31.57
N ALA A 414 3.00 -21.41 31.70
CA ALA A 414 4.07 -20.72 30.99
C ALA A 414 4.62 -19.54 31.80
N GLU A 415 5.92 -19.24 31.63
CA GLU A 415 6.56 -18.08 32.26
C GLU A 415 6.20 -16.78 31.53
N SER A 416 6.20 -15.64 32.23
CA SER A 416 6.11 -14.32 31.60
C SER A 416 7.27 -14.14 30.62
N GLY A 417 6.99 -13.58 29.43
CA GLY A 417 7.90 -13.52 28.30
C GLY A 417 7.89 -14.74 27.39
N ALA A 418 7.17 -15.82 27.74
CA ALA A 418 7.10 -17.01 26.90
C ALA A 418 6.43 -16.74 25.55
N ARG A 419 6.89 -17.49 24.54
CA ARG A 419 6.24 -17.56 23.24
C ARG A 419 5.12 -18.59 23.30
N MET A 420 3.95 -18.21 22.80
CA MET A 420 2.75 -19.05 22.74
C MET A 420 2.38 -19.27 21.28
N TRP A 421 2.02 -20.49 20.91
CA TRP A 421 1.61 -20.84 19.55
C TRP A 421 0.11 -21.03 19.53
N VAL A 422 -0.58 -20.27 18.70
CA VAL A 422 -2.04 -20.15 18.76
C VAL A 422 -2.63 -20.66 17.46
N ARG A 423 -3.48 -21.67 17.55
CA ARG A 423 -4.22 -22.21 16.40
C ARG A 423 -5.66 -21.74 16.49
N GLY A 424 -6.22 -21.39 15.34
CA GLY A 424 -7.58 -20.91 15.24
C GLY A 424 -8.18 -21.15 13.87
N ARG A 425 -9.43 -20.71 13.69
CA ARG A 425 -10.16 -20.75 12.41
C ARG A 425 -10.52 -19.33 11.99
N GLY A 426 -10.79 -19.12 10.70
CA GLY A 426 -11.25 -17.81 10.20
C GLY A 426 -10.13 -16.83 9.83
N LEU A 427 -8.91 -17.32 9.59
CA LEU A 427 -7.89 -16.53 8.90
C LEU A 427 -8.24 -16.46 7.41
N ASP A 428 -8.42 -15.25 6.88
CA ASP A 428 -8.59 -15.04 5.43
C ASP A 428 -7.24 -15.13 4.72
N LEU A 429 -6.75 -16.36 4.53
CA LEU A 429 -5.52 -16.64 3.77
C LEU A 429 -5.68 -16.31 2.28
N GLY A 430 -6.92 -16.20 1.77
CA GLY A 430 -7.18 -15.81 0.39
C GLY A 430 -6.93 -14.32 0.11
N CYS A 431 -6.95 -13.49 1.15
CA CYS A 431 -6.70 -12.07 1.05
C CYS A 431 -5.26 -11.75 0.63
N GLY A 432 -5.11 -10.83 -0.33
CA GLY A 432 -3.81 -10.28 -0.73
C GLY A 432 -3.19 -9.37 0.34
N LEU A 433 -4.00 -8.76 1.20
CA LEU A 433 -3.59 -7.83 2.25
C LEU A 433 -3.47 -8.58 3.58
N ARG A 434 -2.33 -9.26 3.79
CA ARG A 434 -2.11 -10.16 4.93
C ARG A 434 -1.60 -9.46 6.20
N TYR A 435 -0.45 -8.78 6.11
CA TYR A 435 0.23 -8.02 7.17
C TYR A 435 1.16 -6.98 6.50
N GLU A 436 2.03 -6.27 7.24
CA GLU A 436 2.93 -5.20 6.74
C GLU A 436 3.54 -5.50 5.34
N GLY A 437 3.55 -4.50 4.44
CA GLY A 437 4.13 -4.61 3.09
C GLY A 437 3.17 -4.79 1.88
N GLY A 438 1.84 -4.80 2.07
CA GLY A 438 0.86 -4.80 0.96
C GLY A 438 0.81 -6.09 0.13
N ALA A 439 0.02 -6.16 -0.95
CA ALA A 439 -0.26 -7.40 -1.72
C ALA A 439 0.83 -7.82 -2.73
N ASP A 440 1.91 -7.06 -2.82
CA ASP A 440 2.93 -7.19 -3.87
C ASP A 440 4.20 -7.89 -3.37
N ASN A 441 4.86 -8.67 -4.24
CA ASN A 441 6.04 -9.49 -3.90
C ASN A 441 7.38 -8.81 -4.26
N TRP A 442 7.36 -7.52 -4.55
CA TRP A 442 8.56 -6.71 -4.72
C TRP A 442 9.34 -6.56 -3.42
N VAL A 443 10.67 -6.60 -3.52
CA VAL A 443 11.58 -6.39 -2.39
C VAL A 443 11.99 -4.92 -2.40
N VAL A 444 11.67 -4.21 -1.32
CA VAL A 444 12.16 -2.85 -1.09
C VAL A 444 13.39 -2.94 -0.17
N ASP A 445 14.50 -2.35 -0.60
CA ASP A 445 15.67 -2.17 0.24
C ASP A 445 16.35 -0.86 -0.17
N CYS A 446 15.87 0.21 0.45
CA CYS A 446 16.31 1.56 0.18
C CYS A 446 17.44 1.97 1.13
N SER A 447 18.38 2.80 0.66
CA SER A 447 19.47 3.33 1.48
C SER A 447 19.00 4.20 2.66
N CYS A 448 17.76 4.70 2.60
CA CYS A 448 17.14 5.40 3.73
C CYS A 448 16.66 4.48 4.85
N GLY A 449 16.75 3.15 4.71
CA GLY A 449 16.27 2.18 5.71
C GLY A 449 14.87 1.64 5.47
N ALA A 450 14.14 2.12 4.45
CA ALA A 450 12.86 1.53 4.05
C ALA A 450 13.05 0.07 3.59
N ARG A 451 12.10 -0.80 3.98
CA ARG A 451 12.10 -2.25 3.69
C ARG A 451 10.82 -2.72 3.00
N ASP A 452 9.93 -1.79 2.73
CA ASP A 452 8.54 -1.96 2.32
C ASP A 452 8.07 -0.73 1.52
N ASP A 453 6.92 -0.83 0.85
CA ASP A 453 6.34 0.30 0.11
C ASP A 453 5.65 1.30 1.04
N ASP A 454 6.39 2.35 1.41
CA ASP A 454 5.90 3.48 2.22
C ASP A 454 5.06 4.50 1.39
N GLY A 455 4.72 4.18 0.14
CA GLY A 455 3.92 5.03 -0.74
C GLY A 455 4.66 6.26 -1.29
N GLU A 456 5.98 6.37 -1.10
CA GLU A 456 6.82 7.25 -1.90
C GLU A 456 7.00 6.68 -3.32
N ARG A 457 7.46 7.52 -4.24
CA ARG A 457 7.75 7.07 -5.61
C ARG A 457 8.96 6.13 -5.58
N MET A 458 8.78 4.93 -6.12
CA MET A 458 9.81 3.88 -6.16
C MET A 458 10.31 3.63 -7.58
N ILE A 459 11.53 3.11 -7.69
CA ILE A 459 12.14 2.62 -8.92
C ILE A 459 12.87 1.29 -8.65
N ALA A 460 12.76 0.34 -9.56
CA ALA A 460 13.44 -0.95 -9.48
C ALA A 460 14.84 -0.86 -10.09
N CYS A 461 15.83 -1.47 -9.45
CA CYS A 461 17.16 -1.68 -10.04
C CYS A 461 17.08 -2.73 -11.15
N ASP A 462 17.58 -2.44 -12.36
CA ASP A 462 17.56 -3.36 -13.50
C ASP A 462 18.49 -4.58 -13.34
N VAL A 463 19.33 -4.61 -12.29
CA VAL A 463 20.28 -5.69 -12.03
C VAL A 463 19.78 -6.63 -10.94
N CYS A 464 19.42 -6.07 -9.78
CA CYS A 464 19.01 -6.86 -8.61
C CYS A 464 17.50 -6.89 -8.38
N GLU A 465 16.72 -6.13 -9.16
CA GLU A 465 15.25 -6.01 -9.06
C GLU A 465 14.74 -5.48 -7.70
N VAL A 466 15.65 -5.03 -6.83
CA VAL A 466 15.33 -4.36 -5.57
C VAL A 466 14.80 -2.96 -5.85
N TRP A 467 13.73 -2.59 -5.16
CA TRP A 467 13.08 -1.29 -5.25
C TRP A 467 13.63 -0.31 -4.23
N GLN A 468 13.81 0.93 -4.68
CA GLN A 468 14.33 2.04 -3.88
C GLN A 468 13.52 3.30 -4.17
N HIS A 469 13.48 4.23 -3.22
CA HIS A 469 12.87 5.53 -3.47
C HIS A 469 13.60 6.26 -4.59
N THR A 470 12.86 6.85 -5.55
CA THR A 470 13.46 7.64 -6.63
C THR A 470 14.34 8.75 -6.07
N ARG A 471 13.87 9.44 -5.02
CA ARG A 471 14.63 10.50 -4.33
C ARG A 471 15.93 9.99 -3.71
N CYS A 472 15.95 8.79 -3.15
CA CYS A 472 17.18 8.17 -2.62
C CYS A 472 18.12 7.74 -3.74
N GLY A 473 17.59 7.39 -4.91
CA GLY A 473 18.34 7.19 -6.15
C GLY A 473 18.71 8.48 -6.89
N GLY A 474 18.47 9.66 -6.30
CA GLY A 474 18.80 10.96 -6.90
C GLY A 474 17.81 11.49 -7.94
N ILE A 475 16.66 10.85 -8.14
CA ILE A 475 15.63 11.21 -9.13
C ILE A 475 14.51 11.98 -8.43
N GLY A 476 14.32 13.24 -8.81
CA GLY A 476 13.30 14.12 -8.21
C GLY A 476 11.86 13.67 -8.49
N ASP A 477 10.91 14.10 -7.64
CA ASP A 477 9.49 13.75 -7.80
C ASP A 477 8.88 14.24 -9.13
N GLY A 478 9.38 15.35 -9.66
CA GLY A 478 8.97 15.93 -10.95
C GLY A 478 9.79 15.46 -12.16
N GLU A 479 10.79 14.61 -11.93
CA GLU A 479 11.71 14.14 -12.97
C GLU A 479 11.23 12.80 -13.55
N ASN A 480 11.44 12.60 -14.86
CA ASN A 480 11.14 11.31 -15.49
C ASN A 480 12.09 10.23 -14.97
N THR A 481 11.58 9.04 -14.71
CA THR A 481 12.44 7.89 -14.38
C THR A 481 13.27 7.51 -15.61
N PRO A 482 14.58 7.22 -15.44
CA PRO A 482 15.40 6.74 -16.54
C PRO A 482 14.90 5.37 -17.03
N VAL A 483 15.23 5.04 -18.28
CA VAL A 483 14.88 3.74 -18.88
C VAL A 483 15.66 2.59 -18.23
N ILE A 484 16.87 2.88 -17.74
CA ILE A 484 17.72 1.93 -17.01
C ILE A 484 18.20 2.61 -15.72
N PHE A 485 18.05 1.94 -14.59
CA PHE A 485 18.45 2.38 -13.26
C PHE A 485 19.27 1.29 -12.56
N PHE A 486 20.37 1.72 -11.93
CA PHE A 486 21.19 0.86 -11.07
C PHE A 486 21.19 1.42 -9.66
N CYS A 487 20.88 0.58 -8.67
CA CYS A 487 21.10 0.95 -7.27
C CYS A 487 22.59 1.15 -6.99
N GLU A 488 22.92 1.89 -5.93
CA GLU A 488 24.30 2.23 -5.55
C GLU A 488 25.22 0.98 -5.46
N ALA A 489 24.70 -0.11 -4.91
CA ALA A 489 25.42 -1.38 -4.79
C ALA A 489 25.73 -2.03 -6.15
N CYS A 490 24.76 -2.02 -7.07
CA CYS A 490 24.93 -2.58 -8.41
C CYS A 490 25.79 -1.66 -9.29
N GLY A 491 25.59 -0.34 -9.20
CA GLY A 491 26.40 0.65 -9.93
C GLY A 491 27.87 0.56 -9.55
N SER A 492 28.18 0.47 -8.24
CA SER A 492 29.56 0.34 -7.74
C SER A 492 30.22 -0.98 -8.17
N SER A 493 29.45 -2.04 -8.36
CA SER A 493 29.94 -3.35 -8.80
C SER A 493 30.17 -3.43 -10.32
N LEU A 494 29.47 -2.60 -11.09
CA LEU A 494 29.56 -2.53 -12.55
C LEU A 494 30.65 -1.55 -13.04
N MET A 495 31.11 -0.64 -12.17
CA MET A 495 32.23 0.25 -12.46
C MET A 495 33.56 -0.53 -12.38
N PRO A 496 34.40 -0.51 -13.43
CA PRO A 496 35.74 -1.08 -13.36
C PRO A 496 36.52 -0.46 -12.20
N ARG A 497 37.18 -1.29 -11.37
CA ARG A 497 38.17 -0.83 -10.39
C ARG A 497 39.33 -0.18 -11.14
N GLY A 498 39.24 1.11 -11.44
CA GLY A 498 40.27 1.80 -12.23
C GLY A 498 39.99 3.22 -12.72
N ILE A 499 38.81 3.81 -12.48
CA ILE A 499 38.58 5.23 -12.81
C ILE A 499 37.97 5.92 -11.59
N LEU A 500 38.84 6.42 -10.71
CA LEU A 500 38.50 7.52 -9.81
C LEU A 500 38.33 8.78 -10.68
N PRO A 501 37.19 9.49 -10.67
CA PRO A 501 37.25 10.91 -10.89
C PRO A 501 37.92 11.53 -9.66
N LEU A 502 39.02 12.25 -9.89
CA LEU A 502 39.52 13.24 -8.94
C LEU A 502 38.35 14.16 -8.57
N MET A 503 37.78 13.96 -7.39
CA MET A 503 37.01 14.99 -6.71
C MET A 503 38.05 15.91 -6.07
N ASP A 504 38.29 17.06 -6.68
CA ASP A 504 38.98 18.16 -6.01
C ASP A 504 38.16 18.60 -4.80
N PRO A 505 38.77 18.81 -3.62
CA PRO A 505 38.08 19.33 -2.46
C PRO A 505 37.89 20.86 -2.62
N VAL A 506 36.63 21.31 -2.64
CA VAL A 506 36.25 22.69 -2.25
C VAL A 506 35.04 22.62 -1.35
#